data_AF-A0A7G1KLV3-F1
#
_entry.id   AF-A0A7G1KLV3-F1
#
_cell.length_a   1.000
_cell.length_b   1.000
_cell.length_c   1.000
_cell.angle_alpha   90.00
_cell.angle_beta   90.00
_cell.angle_gamma   90.00
#
_symmetry.space_group_name_H-M   'P 1'
#
loop_
_entity.id
_entity.type
_entity.pdbx_description
1 polymer ?
#
loop_
_entity_poly.entity_id
_entity_poly.type
_entity_poly.pdbx_seq_one_letter_code
_entity_poly.pdbx_strand_id
1 'polypeptide(L)'
;MQRRISIGGLAKALQECGRELREFTPAALSRDVRSAHALLNELGDPELLSDEAYRLELARAIPPRVRIIVDQIYDPTRRRVAEAALALHPDYYGTLVGERKKTLVSEEGISADVFRDRRRDALWDIAVKLAQAFPAGWPQRPVVCIAGNYEGTQWDAACRALGSGLAELDVDVTSGYARAGLQVSIAMAKRLEERGIQLGTGQIIQFARHVYQRDHPEGLVGHLHVYGETQRAKRLQMLPGSDVVVLIAGGPGTAEEARLAQSLRIPVIPLTFTGGTARRHGEAMRAAGRPLVLGGHPVDPMLVAQLGQGHGGAGVQAALALIRQVIFASAVDRYRMPGA
;
A
#
# COMPACT_ATOMS: atom_id res chain seq x y z
N MET A 1 -0.44 18.36 17.43
CA MET A 1 -0.83 17.28 18.37
C MET A 1 -1.56 16.22 17.56
N GLN A 2 -1.03 15.01 17.39
CA GLN A 2 -1.67 14.01 16.52
C GLN A 2 -3.01 13.54 17.11
N ARG A 3 -4.11 13.74 16.38
CA ARG A 3 -5.43 13.24 16.78
C ARG A 3 -5.40 11.71 16.77
N ARG A 4 -5.78 11.09 17.88
CA ARG A 4 -5.99 9.64 17.94
C ARG A 4 -7.33 9.30 17.28
N ILE A 5 -7.32 8.34 16.36
CA ILE A 5 -8.54 7.79 15.75
C ILE A 5 -9.36 7.08 16.83
N SER A 6 -10.64 7.43 16.95
CA SER A 6 -11.54 6.78 17.91
C SER A 6 -12.09 5.50 17.29
N ILE A 7 -11.67 4.33 17.78
CA ILE A 7 -12.18 3.04 17.25
C ILE A 7 -13.71 2.96 17.36
N GLY A 8 -14.29 3.43 18.48
CA GLY A 8 -15.73 3.49 18.65
C GLY A 8 -16.43 4.48 17.71
N GLY A 9 -15.80 5.65 17.47
CA GLY A 9 -16.28 6.63 16.49
C GLY A 9 -16.27 6.06 15.08
N LEU A 10 -15.17 5.42 14.70
CA LEU A 10 -14.98 4.78 13.40
C LEU A 10 -15.94 3.62 13.15
N ALA A 11 -16.15 2.73 14.14
CA ALA A 11 -17.11 1.64 14.03
C ALA A 11 -18.55 2.17 13.87
N LYS A 12 -18.90 3.25 14.58
CA LYS A 12 -20.19 3.93 14.45
C LYS A 12 -20.34 4.55 13.05
N ALA A 13 -19.32 5.24 12.55
CA ALA A 13 -19.35 5.84 11.22
C ALA A 13 -19.48 4.79 10.11
N LEU A 14 -18.79 3.64 10.22
CA LEU A 14 -18.96 2.50 9.33
C LEU A 14 -20.40 1.95 9.37
N GLN A 15 -20.98 1.82 10.57
CA GLN A 15 -22.38 1.39 10.72
C GLN A 15 -23.37 2.36 10.08
N GLU A 16 -23.15 3.66 10.21
CA GLU A 16 -23.98 4.71 9.59
C GLU A 16 -23.83 4.66 8.06
N CYS A 17 -22.60 4.52 7.54
CA CYS A 17 -22.36 4.32 6.11
C CYS A 17 -23.09 3.08 5.59
N GLY A 18 -23.02 1.95 6.30
CA GLY A 18 -23.72 0.73 5.89
C GLY A 18 -25.25 0.85 5.83
N ARG A 19 -25.82 1.76 6.63
CA ARG A 19 -27.26 2.07 6.64
C ARG A 19 -27.68 3.01 5.51
N GLU A 20 -26.91 4.06 5.28
CA GLU A 20 -27.26 5.14 4.34
C GLU A 20 -26.78 4.83 2.91
N LEU A 21 -25.60 4.22 2.76
CA LEU A 21 -25.02 3.90 1.46
C LEU A 21 -25.59 2.58 0.93
N ARG A 22 -26.08 2.64 -0.31
CA ARG A 22 -26.56 1.48 -1.06
C ARG A 22 -25.43 0.63 -1.63
N GLU A 23 -24.23 1.21 -1.70
CA GLU A 23 -22.99 0.59 -2.16
C GLU A 23 -21.83 1.27 -1.43
N PHE A 24 -20.84 0.50 -0.96
CA PHE A 24 -19.64 1.07 -0.34
C PHE A 24 -18.52 1.16 -1.37
N THR A 25 -18.60 2.22 -2.17
CA THR A 25 -17.71 2.51 -3.30
C THR A 25 -17.09 3.90 -3.14
N PRO A 26 -15.98 4.20 -3.86
CA PRO A 26 -15.39 5.54 -3.86
C PRO A 26 -16.40 6.63 -4.22
N ALA A 27 -17.22 6.38 -5.25
CA ALA A 27 -18.24 7.32 -5.69
C ALA A 27 -19.29 7.57 -4.60
N ALA A 28 -19.72 6.54 -3.86
CA ALA A 28 -20.67 6.70 -2.77
C ALA A 28 -20.08 7.49 -1.59
N LEU A 29 -18.83 7.23 -1.22
CA LEU A 29 -18.13 7.96 -0.13
C LEU A 29 -17.75 9.39 -0.51
N SER A 30 -17.59 9.69 -1.80
CA SER A 30 -17.34 11.06 -2.27
C SER A 30 -18.57 11.97 -2.24
N ARG A 31 -19.78 11.39 -2.15
CA ARG A 31 -21.02 12.18 -2.09
C ARG A 31 -21.12 12.90 -0.75
N ASP A 32 -21.81 14.04 -0.77
CA ASP A 32 -22.07 14.87 0.41
C ASP A 32 -23.17 14.25 1.30
N VAL A 33 -22.90 13.04 1.82
CA VAL A 33 -23.79 12.29 2.71
C VAL A 33 -23.17 12.30 4.11
N ARG A 34 -23.96 12.69 5.11
CA ARG A 34 -23.51 12.85 6.50
C ARG A 34 -22.69 11.67 7.03
N SER A 35 -23.12 10.43 6.77
CA SER A 35 -22.37 9.25 7.23
C SER A 35 -20.98 9.13 6.60
N ALA A 36 -20.86 9.50 5.32
CA ALA A 36 -19.58 9.49 4.62
C ALA A 36 -18.64 10.53 5.22
N HIS A 37 -19.12 11.75 5.52
CA HIS A 37 -18.31 12.75 6.23
C HIS A 37 -17.88 12.27 7.61
N ALA A 38 -18.75 11.62 8.37
CA ALA A 38 -18.39 11.07 9.67
C ALA A 38 -17.23 10.07 9.55
N LEU A 39 -17.27 9.20 8.55
CA LEU A 39 -16.20 8.24 8.29
C LEU A 39 -14.89 8.91 7.87
N LEU A 40 -14.97 9.87 6.94
CA LEU A 40 -13.82 10.66 6.50
C LEU A 40 -13.22 11.47 7.66
N ASN A 41 -14.05 12.04 8.53
CA ASN A 41 -13.63 12.77 9.73
C ASN A 41 -12.92 11.90 10.76
N GLU A 42 -13.25 10.61 10.86
CA GLU A 42 -12.56 9.68 11.76
C GLU A 42 -11.20 9.23 11.23
N LEU A 43 -11.02 9.18 9.90
CA LEU A 43 -9.81 8.64 9.26
C LEU A 43 -8.86 9.70 8.71
N GLY A 44 -9.37 10.89 8.37
CA GLY A 44 -8.63 11.98 7.76
C GLY A 44 -8.10 13.00 8.76
N ASP A 45 -7.27 13.89 8.24
CA ASP A 45 -6.78 15.08 8.92
C ASP A 45 -7.86 16.16 8.91
N PRO A 46 -8.37 16.60 10.08
CA PRO A 46 -9.38 17.65 10.16
C PRO A 46 -9.05 18.93 9.41
N GLU A 47 -7.76 19.29 9.32
CA GLU A 47 -7.32 20.51 8.64
C GLU A 47 -7.43 20.38 7.11
N LEU A 48 -7.23 19.17 6.59
CA LEU A 48 -7.25 18.87 5.16
C LEU A 48 -8.63 18.42 4.66
N LEU A 49 -9.57 18.06 5.55
CA LEU A 49 -10.92 17.63 5.14
C LEU A 49 -11.77 18.73 4.50
N SER A 50 -11.34 19.99 4.56
CA SER A 50 -11.95 21.07 3.77
C SER A 50 -11.50 21.05 2.29
N ASP A 51 -10.36 20.41 1.99
CA ASP A 51 -9.86 20.21 0.63
C ASP A 51 -10.62 19.05 -0.05
N GLU A 52 -11.26 19.36 -1.18
CA GLU A 52 -12.03 18.40 -1.96
C GLU A 52 -11.14 17.27 -2.51
N ALA A 53 -9.94 17.60 -3.00
CA ALA A 53 -9.03 16.60 -3.58
C ALA A 53 -8.59 15.60 -2.52
N TYR A 54 -8.23 16.10 -1.33
CA TYR A 54 -7.92 15.29 -0.16
C TYR A 54 -9.08 14.33 0.20
N ARG A 55 -10.29 14.87 0.34
CA ARG A 55 -11.49 14.08 0.65
C ARG A 55 -11.75 13.01 -0.41
N LEU A 56 -11.63 13.35 -1.69
CA LEU A 56 -11.85 12.41 -2.79
C LEU A 56 -10.83 11.28 -2.78
N GLU A 57 -9.55 11.59 -2.53
CA GLU A 57 -8.51 10.58 -2.46
C GLU A 57 -8.69 9.69 -1.21
N LEU A 58 -9.12 10.22 -0.06
CA LEU A 58 -9.45 9.44 1.13
C LEU A 58 -10.65 8.50 0.86
N ALA A 59 -11.70 9.03 0.21
CA ALA A 59 -12.87 8.27 -0.21
C ALA A 59 -12.52 7.16 -1.23
N ARG A 60 -11.51 7.37 -2.09
CA ARG A 60 -11.00 6.34 -3.01
C ARG A 60 -10.21 5.26 -2.28
N ALA A 61 -9.44 5.62 -1.26
CA ALA A 61 -8.57 4.70 -0.53
C ALA A 61 -9.35 3.76 0.41
N ILE A 62 -10.44 4.22 1.02
CA ILE A 62 -11.16 3.46 2.06
C ILE A 62 -11.79 2.15 1.55
N PRO A 63 -12.62 2.13 0.47
CA PRO A 63 -13.34 0.92 0.08
C PRO A 63 -12.47 -0.27 -0.29
N PRO A 64 -11.38 -0.12 -1.08
CA PRO A 64 -10.47 -1.24 -1.36
C PRO A 64 -9.86 -1.82 -0.07
N ARG A 65 -9.49 -0.97 0.89
CA ARG A 65 -8.94 -1.42 2.17
C ARG A 65 -9.97 -2.16 3.01
N VAL A 66 -11.20 -1.66 3.07
CA VAL A 66 -12.31 -2.35 3.75
C VAL A 66 -12.56 -3.73 3.13
N ARG A 67 -12.57 -3.84 1.79
CA ARG A 67 -12.71 -5.15 1.10
C ARG A 67 -11.62 -6.13 1.50
N ILE A 68 -10.34 -5.71 1.42
CA ILE A 68 -9.20 -6.54 1.85
C ILE A 68 -9.37 -7.00 3.31
N ILE A 69 -9.80 -6.09 4.19
CA ILE A 69 -10.01 -6.42 5.61
C ILE A 69 -11.14 -7.44 5.78
N VAL A 70 -12.26 -7.30 5.04
CA VAL A 70 -13.39 -8.23 5.07
C VAL A 70 -13.00 -9.60 4.51
N ASP A 71 -12.25 -9.66 3.42
CA ASP A 71 -11.76 -10.91 2.81
C ASP A 71 -10.86 -11.70 3.77
N GLN A 72 -10.17 -11.02 4.68
CA GLN A 72 -9.33 -11.62 5.73
C GLN A 72 -10.13 -12.14 6.94
N ILE A 73 -11.45 -11.94 7.01
CA ILE A 73 -12.29 -12.51 8.08
C ILE A 73 -12.41 -14.02 7.83
N TYR A 74 -11.86 -14.85 8.74
CA TYR A 74 -11.83 -16.31 8.59
C TYR A 74 -13.22 -16.96 8.70
N ASP A 75 -14.04 -16.52 9.66
CA ASP A 75 -15.40 -17.02 9.85
C ASP A 75 -16.29 -16.59 8.66
N PRO A 76 -16.79 -17.53 7.83
CA PRO A 76 -17.54 -17.20 6.61
C PRO A 76 -18.86 -16.50 6.91
N THR A 77 -19.54 -16.89 7.99
CA THR A 77 -20.77 -16.24 8.45
C THR A 77 -20.49 -14.79 8.84
N ARG A 78 -19.41 -14.55 9.60
CA ARG A 78 -19.02 -13.20 10.00
C ARG A 78 -18.60 -12.34 8.80
N ARG A 79 -17.87 -12.91 7.84
CA ARG A 79 -17.50 -12.24 6.58
C ARG A 79 -18.75 -11.80 5.83
N ARG A 80 -19.71 -12.70 5.67
CA ARG A 80 -20.94 -12.44 4.92
C ARG A 80 -21.85 -11.41 5.60
N VAL A 81 -21.90 -11.43 6.94
CA VAL A 81 -22.54 -10.36 7.73
C VAL A 81 -21.84 -9.01 7.51
N ALA A 82 -20.51 -8.96 7.43
CA ALA A 82 -19.78 -7.73 7.15
C ALA A 82 -20.06 -7.19 5.74
N GLU A 83 -20.07 -8.07 4.73
CA GLU A 83 -20.42 -7.74 3.35
C GLU A 83 -21.82 -7.13 3.24
N ALA A 84 -22.81 -7.75 3.89
CA ALA A 84 -24.17 -7.24 3.94
C ALA A 84 -24.29 -5.93 4.71
N ALA A 85 -23.59 -5.82 5.85
CA ALA A 85 -23.60 -4.61 6.67
C ALA A 85 -23.08 -3.39 5.91
N LEU A 86 -22.08 -3.57 5.05
CA LEU A 86 -21.43 -2.50 4.30
C LEU A 86 -21.75 -2.51 2.79
N ALA A 87 -22.68 -3.33 2.29
CA ALA A 87 -22.99 -3.38 0.84
C ALA A 87 -21.74 -3.66 -0.04
N LEU A 88 -20.85 -4.56 0.40
CA LEU A 88 -19.60 -4.83 -0.32
C LEU A 88 -19.76 -5.88 -1.43
N HIS A 89 -20.79 -6.73 -1.34
CA HIS A 89 -21.07 -7.77 -2.33
C HIS A 89 -22.09 -7.27 -3.38
N PRO A 90 -21.94 -7.61 -4.68
CA PRO A 90 -22.85 -7.19 -5.74
C PRO A 90 -24.34 -7.47 -5.47
N ASP A 91 -24.67 -8.61 -4.85
CA ASP A 91 -26.05 -8.98 -4.48
C ASP A 91 -26.73 -7.93 -3.57
N TYR A 92 -25.94 -7.11 -2.88
CA TYR A 92 -26.43 -6.10 -1.94
C TYR A 92 -26.48 -4.69 -2.52
N TYR A 93 -26.02 -4.48 -3.75
CA TYR A 93 -26.00 -3.16 -4.35
C TYR A 93 -27.41 -2.63 -4.56
N GLY A 94 -27.60 -1.32 -4.34
CA GLY A 94 -28.90 -0.67 -4.48
C GLY A 94 -29.88 -0.89 -3.33
N THR A 95 -29.62 -1.85 -2.43
CA THR A 95 -30.53 -2.24 -1.33
C THR A 95 -30.21 -1.53 -0.02
N LEU A 96 -31.15 -1.49 0.92
CA LEU A 96 -30.94 -1.01 2.29
C LEU A 96 -30.50 -2.14 3.23
N VAL A 97 -29.83 -1.81 4.34
CA VAL A 97 -29.34 -2.82 5.31
C VAL A 97 -30.45 -3.76 5.83
N GLY A 98 -31.70 -3.28 5.91
CA GLY A 98 -32.84 -4.11 6.31
C GLY A 98 -33.20 -5.19 5.28
N GLU A 99 -33.06 -4.88 3.99
CA GLU A 99 -33.32 -5.82 2.88
C GLU A 99 -32.19 -6.85 2.77
N ARG A 100 -30.94 -6.40 2.91
CA ARG A 100 -29.76 -7.29 2.97
C ARG A 100 -29.87 -8.27 4.13
N LYS A 101 -30.30 -7.79 5.32
CA LYS A 101 -30.57 -8.64 6.47
C LYS A 101 -31.65 -9.69 6.15
N LYS A 102 -32.74 -9.32 5.47
CA LYS A 102 -33.79 -10.27 5.08
C LYS A 102 -33.21 -11.36 4.17
N THR A 103 -32.41 -10.97 3.18
CA THR A 103 -31.72 -11.88 2.26
C THR A 103 -30.89 -12.93 3.02
N LEU A 104 -30.03 -12.48 3.95
CA LEU A 104 -29.24 -13.39 4.79
C LEU A 104 -30.08 -14.35 5.63
N VAL A 105 -31.23 -13.89 6.15
CA VAL A 105 -32.12 -14.71 6.97
C VAL A 105 -32.85 -15.75 6.11
N SER A 106 -33.38 -15.35 4.97
CA SER A 106 -34.22 -16.21 4.13
C SER A 106 -33.42 -17.17 3.26
N GLU A 107 -32.27 -16.75 2.73
CA GLU A 107 -31.52 -17.51 1.74
C GLU A 107 -30.33 -18.25 2.35
N GLU A 108 -29.69 -17.68 3.38
CA GLU A 108 -28.46 -18.23 3.97
C GLU A 108 -28.66 -18.79 5.38
N GLY A 109 -29.88 -18.73 5.93
CA GLY A 109 -30.23 -19.28 7.24
C GLY A 109 -29.59 -18.55 8.42
N ILE A 110 -29.05 -17.35 8.22
CA ILE A 110 -28.44 -16.56 9.30
C ILE A 110 -29.55 -15.88 10.10
N SER A 111 -29.76 -16.28 11.36
CA SER A 111 -30.82 -15.69 12.18
C SER A 111 -30.65 -14.18 12.39
N ALA A 112 -31.76 -13.50 12.67
CA ALA A 112 -31.77 -12.06 12.90
C ALA A 112 -30.88 -11.63 14.09
N ASP A 113 -30.79 -12.47 15.13
CA ASP A 113 -29.95 -12.23 16.30
C ASP A 113 -28.47 -12.44 15.97
N VAL A 114 -28.13 -13.52 15.24
CA VAL A 114 -26.77 -13.76 14.77
C VAL A 114 -26.28 -12.58 13.92
N PHE A 115 -27.11 -12.08 13.00
CA PHE A 115 -26.77 -10.88 12.23
C PHE A 115 -26.49 -9.67 13.13
N ARG A 116 -27.36 -9.39 14.11
CA ARG A 116 -27.21 -8.23 15.01
C ARG A 116 -25.88 -8.29 15.76
N ASP A 117 -25.59 -9.44 16.37
CA ASP A 117 -24.45 -9.59 17.27
C ASP A 117 -23.14 -9.64 16.47
N ARG A 118 -23.09 -10.45 15.41
CA ARG A 118 -21.90 -10.56 14.54
C ARG A 118 -21.61 -9.29 13.77
N ARG A 119 -22.61 -8.48 13.42
CA ARG A 119 -22.41 -7.20 12.73
C ARG A 119 -21.61 -6.24 13.58
N ARG A 120 -21.97 -6.06 14.86
CA ARG A 120 -21.27 -5.14 15.75
C ARG A 120 -19.79 -5.53 15.84
N ASP A 121 -19.54 -6.80 16.09
CA ASP A 121 -18.19 -7.31 16.28
C ASP A 121 -17.39 -7.22 14.97
N ALA A 122 -17.99 -7.54 13.81
CA ALA A 122 -17.33 -7.40 12.51
C ALA A 122 -16.96 -5.95 12.19
N LEU A 123 -17.88 -5.00 12.41
CA LEU A 123 -17.60 -3.57 12.18
C LEU A 123 -16.53 -3.03 13.12
N TRP A 124 -16.47 -3.52 14.37
CA TRP A 124 -15.41 -3.17 15.30
C TRP A 124 -14.03 -3.65 14.82
N ASP A 125 -13.91 -4.92 14.39
CA ASP A 125 -12.64 -5.44 13.86
C ASP A 125 -12.22 -4.70 12.58
N ILE A 126 -13.18 -4.36 11.72
CA ILE A 126 -12.91 -3.54 10.54
C ILE A 126 -12.39 -2.16 10.97
N ALA A 127 -13.04 -1.51 11.94
CA ALA A 127 -12.59 -0.22 12.45
C ALA A 127 -11.16 -0.28 13.02
N VAL A 128 -10.83 -1.29 13.83
CA VAL A 128 -9.47 -1.49 14.37
C VAL A 128 -8.45 -1.60 13.24
N LYS A 129 -8.69 -2.48 12.27
CA LYS A 129 -7.77 -2.69 11.14
C LYS A 129 -7.69 -1.50 10.19
N LEU A 130 -8.79 -0.76 10.03
CA LEU A 130 -8.85 0.43 9.19
C LEU A 130 -8.11 1.60 9.84
N ALA A 131 -8.27 1.81 11.15
CA ALA A 131 -7.49 2.81 11.90
C ALA A 131 -5.98 2.50 11.87
N GLN A 132 -5.59 1.23 11.84
CA GLN A 132 -4.20 0.83 11.63
C GLN A 132 -3.71 1.10 10.20
N ALA A 133 -4.60 0.94 9.20
CA ALA A 133 -4.28 1.18 7.79
C ALA A 133 -4.24 2.66 7.41
N PHE A 134 -4.92 3.52 8.17
CA PHE A 134 -4.96 4.97 8.01
C PHE A 134 -4.38 5.63 9.27
N PRO A 135 -3.05 5.58 9.48
CA PRO A 135 -2.46 6.29 10.61
C PRO A 135 -2.74 7.80 10.51
N ALA A 136 -2.75 8.48 11.65
CA ALA A 136 -2.89 9.93 11.70
C ALA A 136 -1.83 10.60 10.79
N GLY A 137 -2.28 11.36 9.79
CA GLY A 137 -1.41 12.02 8.81
C GLY A 137 -1.49 11.46 7.38
N TRP A 138 -2.57 10.79 7.01
CA TRP A 138 -2.92 10.57 5.59
C TRP A 138 -2.98 11.94 4.86
N PRO A 139 -2.44 12.12 3.63
CA PRO A 139 -2.19 11.10 2.61
C PRO A 139 -1.00 10.19 2.91
N GLN A 140 -1.07 8.94 2.45
CA GLN A 140 0.06 8.02 2.61
C GLN A 140 1.27 8.57 1.85
N ARG A 141 2.41 8.60 2.57
CA ARG A 141 3.74 8.79 2.00
C ARG A 141 3.89 7.78 0.85
N PRO A 142 4.44 8.18 -0.31
CA PRO A 142 4.58 7.23 -1.40
C PRO A 142 5.36 6.00 -0.98
N VAL A 143 4.91 4.83 -1.41
CA VAL A 143 5.45 3.54 -1.01
C VAL A 143 6.41 3.03 -2.09
N VAL A 144 7.68 2.88 -1.70
CA VAL A 144 8.74 2.33 -2.54
C VAL A 144 8.88 0.83 -2.24
N CYS A 145 8.53 -0.02 -3.19
CA CYS A 145 8.76 -1.46 -3.07
C CYS A 145 10.16 -1.85 -3.55
N ILE A 146 10.92 -2.53 -2.70
CA ILE A 146 12.23 -3.08 -3.03
C ILE A 146 12.08 -4.56 -3.40
N ALA A 147 12.31 -4.85 -4.68
CA ALA A 147 12.27 -6.18 -5.24
C ALA A 147 13.67 -6.60 -5.70
N GLY A 148 14.23 -7.64 -5.11
CA GLY A 148 15.59 -8.04 -5.45
C GLY A 148 16.12 -9.18 -4.62
N ASN A 149 17.04 -9.93 -5.20
CA ASN A 149 17.79 -10.96 -4.50
C ASN A 149 19.17 -11.12 -5.14
N TYR A 150 20.17 -11.35 -4.31
CA TYR A 150 21.53 -11.66 -4.71
C TYR A 150 22.21 -12.47 -3.60
N GLU A 151 23.22 -13.24 -3.98
CA GLU A 151 24.12 -13.96 -3.08
C GLU A 151 25.36 -13.10 -2.84
N GLY A 152 26.04 -13.27 -1.69
CA GLY A 152 27.22 -12.47 -1.34
C GLY A 152 26.90 -11.04 -0.90
N THR A 153 27.91 -10.16 -0.91
CA THR A 153 27.86 -8.78 -0.37
C THR A 153 28.05 -7.71 -1.44
N GLN A 154 28.22 -8.08 -2.72
CA GLN A 154 28.62 -7.17 -3.80
C GLN A 154 27.65 -6.00 -4.03
N TRP A 155 26.38 -6.13 -3.62
CA TRP A 155 25.38 -5.07 -3.75
C TRP A 155 24.94 -4.48 -2.41
N ASP A 156 25.54 -4.89 -1.28
CA ASP A 156 25.17 -4.37 0.04
C ASP A 156 25.41 -2.86 0.11
N ALA A 157 26.54 -2.36 -0.39
CA ALA A 157 26.86 -0.93 -0.39
C ALA A 157 25.82 -0.09 -1.17
N ALA A 158 25.41 -0.57 -2.35
CA ALA A 158 24.38 0.09 -3.15
C ALA A 158 23.02 0.07 -2.46
N CYS A 159 22.63 -1.06 -1.84
CA CYS A 159 21.40 -1.16 -1.07
C CYS A 159 21.40 -0.22 0.15
N ARG A 160 22.52 -0.11 0.86
CA ARG A 160 22.64 0.81 2.00
C ARG A 160 22.56 2.27 1.56
N ALA A 161 23.28 2.64 0.51
CA ALA A 161 23.21 4.00 -0.05
C ALA A 161 21.78 4.35 -0.51
N LEU A 162 21.08 3.40 -1.12
CA LEU A 162 19.67 3.57 -1.49
C LEU A 162 18.79 3.76 -0.25
N GLY A 163 18.91 2.92 0.78
CA GLY A 163 18.14 3.02 2.01
C GLY A 163 18.35 4.34 2.75
N SER A 164 19.60 4.77 2.92
CA SER A 164 19.92 6.07 3.52
C SER A 164 19.35 7.22 2.68
N GLY A 165 19.42 7.14 1.34
CA GLY A 165 18.82 8.15 0.47
C GLY A 165 17.29 8.18 0.53
N LEU A 166 16.63 7.03 0.67
CA LEU A 166 15.18 6.93 0.84
C LEU A 166 14.72 7.53 2.17
N ALA A 167 15.53 7.45 3.23
CA ALA A 167 15.23 8.10 4.50
C ALA A 167 15.16 9.64 4.37
N GLU A 168 15.87 10.23 3.41
CA GLU A 168 15.79 11.67 3.11
C GLU A 168 14.56 12.05 2.27
N LEU A 169 13.83 11.06 1.76
CA LEU A 169 12.58 11.26 1.05
C LEU A 169 11.40 11.01 1.99
N ASP A 170 10.28 11.68 1.71
CA ASP A 170 9.05 11.48 2.47
C ASP A 170 8.29 10.24 2.00
N VAL A 171 8.94 9.06 2.09
CA VAL A 171 8.45 7.78 1.57
C VAL A 171 8.40 6.69 2.63
N ASP A 172 7.52 5.73 2.40
CA ASP A 172 7.52 4.46 3.10
C ASP A 172 8.18 3.39 2.22
N VAL A 173 8.73 2.34 2.83
CA VAL A 173 9.40 1.24 2.12
C VAL A 173 8.68 -0.07 2.39
N THR A 174 8.43 -0.83 1.32
CA THR A 174 8.03 -2.22 1.42
C THR A 174 9.01 -3.17 0.75
N SER A 175 9.14 -4.41 1.25
CA SER A 175 9.99 -5.41 0.60
C SER A 175 9.62 -6.85 0.95
N GLY A 176 10.06 -7.81 0.12
CA GLY A 176 9.77 -9.24 0.31
C GLY A 176 10.68 -9.99 1.30
N TYR A 177 11.32 -9.28 2.24
CA TYR A 177 12.28 -9.79 3.24
C TYR A 177 13.46 -10.58 2.63
N ALA A 178 13.82 -10.28 1.39
CA ALA A 178 15.04 -10.75 0.74
C ALA A 178 16.23 -9.84 1.06
N ARG A 179 17.47 -10.28 0.78
CA ARG A 179 18.69 -9.55 1.17
C ARG A 179 18.68 -8.09 0.71
N ALA A 180 18.28 -7.82 -0.54
CA ALA A 180 18.20 -6.47 -1.08
C ALA A 180 17.24 -5.58 -0.26
N GLY A 181 16.00 -6.05 -0.07
CA GLY A 181 14.99 -5.34 0.72
C GLY A 181 15.39 -5.12 2.17
N LEU A 182 16.02 -6.12 2.78
CA LEU A 182 16.52 -6.03 4.16
C LEU A 182 17.64 -4.99 4.30
N GLN A 183 18.65 -5.02 3.43
CA GLN A 183 19.77 -4.07 3.47
C GLN A 183 19.32 -2.62 3.26
N VAL A 184 18.36 -2.40 2.33
CA VAL A 184 17.73 -1.08 2.15
C VAL A 184 16.97 -0.67 3.41
N SER A 185 16.16 -1.56 3.98
CA SER A 185 15.35 -1.26 5.17
C SER A 185 16.22 -0.91 6.38
N ILE A 186 17.30 -1.66 6.62
CA ILE A 186 18.21 -1.42 7.75
C ILE A 186 18.90 -0.07 7.60
N ALA A 187 19.39 0.27 6.41
CA ALA A 187 20.05 1.54 6.18
C ALA A 187 19.10 2.73 6.29
N MET A 188 17.85 2.57 5.83
CA MET A 188 16.81 3.58 6.02
C MET A 188 16.48 3.78 7.51
N ALA A 189 16.31 2.68 8.25
CA ALA A 189 16.05 2.70 9.70
C ALA A 189 17.14 3.44 10.47
N LYS A 190 18.42 3.06 10.26
CA LYS A 190 19.57 3.73 10.89
C LYS A 190 19.60 5.22 10.55
N ARG A 191 19.34 5.59 9.29
CA ARG A 191 19.36 6.99 8.86
C ARG A 191 18.22 7.82 9.47
N LEU A 192 17.03 7.24 9.65
CA LEU A 192 15.93 7.90 10.35
C LEU A 192 16.27 8.10 11.84
N GLU A 193 16.86 7.09 12.47
CA GLU A 193 17.34 7.18 13.87
C GLU A 193 18.40 8.28 14.05
N GLU A 194 19.39 8.36 13.17
CA GLU A 194 20.41 9.44 13.15
C GLU A 194 19.79 10.84 13.07
N ARG A 195 18.61 10.95 12.45
CA ARG A 195 17.84 12.20 12.32
C ARG A 195 16.90 12.46 13.50
N GLY A 196 16.90 11.59 14.51
CA GLY A 196 15.98 11.67 15.64
C GLY A 196 14.53 11.31 15.30
N ILE A 197 14.30 10.64 14.16
CA ILE A 197 12.97 10.20 13.73
C ILE A 197 12.73 8.78 14.26
N GLN A 198 11.75 8.63 15.16
CA GLN A 198 11.32 7.32 15.63
C GLN A 198 10.56 6.59 14.51
N LEU A 199 10.91 5.32 14.29
CA LEU A 199 10.26 4.48 13.29
C LEU A 199 8.80 4.23 13.64
N GLY A 200 7.90 4.80 12.83
CA GLY A 200 6.48 4.55 12.89
C GLY A 200 6.10 3.16 12.34
N THR A 201 4.85 2.76 12.54
CA THR A 201 4.39 1.42 12.14
C THR A 201 4.23 1.19 10.64
N GLY A 202 4.21 2.27 9.83
CA GLY A 202 4.03 2.20 8.39
C GLY A 202 5.32 2.41 7.56
N GLN A 203 6.39 2.95 8.16
CA GLN A 203 7.52 3.46 7.38
C GLN A 203 8.36 2.37 6.71
N ILE A 204 8.44 1.19 7.33
CA ILE A 204 9.16 0.02 6.80
C ILE A 204 8.27 -1.21 7.03
N ILE A 205 7.79 -1.81 5.95
CA ILE A 205 6.93 -3.00 5.97
C ILE A 205 7.59 -4.13 5.17
N GLN A 206 7.91 -5.21 5.85
CA GLN A 206 8.54 -6.38 5.25
C GLN A 206 7.55 -7.53 5.16
N PHE A 207 7.53 -8.22 4.03
CA PHE A 207 6.65 -9.35 3.79
C PHE A 207 7.46 -10.64 3.75
N ALA A 208 7.08 -11.61 4.57
CA ALA A 208 7.64 -12.96 4.58
C ALA A 208 6.53 -14.01 4.40
N ARG A 209 6.89 -15.17 3.85
CA ARG A 209 5.96 -16.31 3.68
C ARG A 209 5.74 -17.08 4.98
N HIS A 210 6.79 -17.18 5.79
CA HIS A 210 6.77 -17.81 7.12
C HIS A 210 7.53 -16.91 8.09
N VAL A 211 7.33 -17.12 9.40
CA VAL A 211 8.20 -16.57 10.45
C VAL A 211 9.58 -17.23 10.30
N TYR A 212 10.36 -16.76 9.32
CA TYR A 212 11.76 -17.12 9.23
C TYR A 212 12.49 -16.24 10.25
N GLN A 213 12.87 -16.83 11.38
CA GLN A 213 14.03 -16.35 12.12
C GLN A 213 15.25 -16.62 11.24
N ARG A 214 15.53 -15.70 10.32
CA ARG A 214 16.90 -15.58 9.83
C ARG A 214 17.67 -14.89 10.94
N ASP A 215 18.75 -15.52 11.39
CA ASP A 215 19.77 -14.88 12.20
C ASP A 215 20.46 -13.79 11.36
N HIS A 216 19.77 -12.68 11.17
CA HIS A 216 20.39 -11.47 10.69
C HIS A 216 20.97 -10.75 11.91
N PRO A 217 22.30 -10.54 11.96
CA PRO A 217 22.95 -9.95 13.12
C PRO A 217 22.45 -8.53 13.43
N GLU A 218 21.85 -7.86 12.45
CA GLU A 218 21.30 -6.51 12.57
C GLU A 218 19.83 -6.47 13.03
N GLY A 219 19.18 -7.63 13.22
CA GLY A 219 17.79 -7.73 13.68
C GLY A 219 16.72 -7.38 12.63
N LEU A 220 15.45 -7.57 13.00
CA LEU A 220 14.30 -7.13 12.20
C LEU A 220 14.11 -5.62 12.38
N VAL A 221 13.92 -4.89 11.28
CA VAL A 221 13.58 -3.46 11.28
C VAL A 221 12.20 -3.23 10.70
N GLY A 222 11.41 -2.36 11.33
CA GLY A 222 10.03 -2.10 10.94
C GLY A 222 9.08 -3.25 11.28
N HIS A 223 8.04 -3.42 10.44
CA HIS A 223 6.97 -4.40 10.66
C HIS A 223 7.13 -5.60 9.73
N LEU A 224 7.06 -6.81 10.30
CA LEU A 224 7.07 -8.04 9.52
C LEU A 224 5.64 -8.59 9.36
N HIS A 225 5.12 -8.52 8.15
CA HIS A 225 3.89 -9.19 7.76
C HIS A 225 4.21 -10.59 7.25
N VAL A 226 3.79 -11.60 8.00
CA VAL A 226 3.81 -12.98 7.53
C VAL A 226 2.51 -13.23 6.77
N TYR A 227 2.63 -13.41 5.45
CA TYR A 227 1.47 -13.47 4.58
C TYR A 227 1.60 -14.53 3.48
N GLY A 228 0.51 -15.28 3.32
CA GLY A 228 0.28 -16.24 2.24
C GLY A 228 1.06 -17.55 2.39
N GLU A 229 0.44 -18.64 1.96
CA GLU A 229 1.09 -19.96 1.91
C GLU A 229 2.11 -20.06 0.77
N THR A 230 2.01 -19.17 -0.22
CA THR A 230 2.83 -19.18 -1.44
C THR A 230 3.58 -17.86 -1.64
N GLN A 231 4.73 -17.91 -2.34
CA GLN A 231 5.47 -16.70 -2.72
C GLN A 231 4.62 -15.77 -3.61
N ARG A 232 3.72 -16.33 -4.41
CA ARG A 232 2.81 -15.56 -5.25
C ARG A 232 1.78 -14.79 -4.43
N ALA A 233 1.15 -15.43 -3.43
CA ALA A 233 0.21 -14.76 -2.53
C ALA A 233 0.87 -13.59 -1.77
N LYS A 234 2.09 -13.80 -1.29
CA LYS A 234 2.91 -12.73 -0.67
C LYS A 234 3.08 -11.52 -1.60
N ARG A 235 3.43 -11.75 -2.87
CA ARG A 235 3.64 -10.66 -3.86
C ARG A 235 2.35 -9.94 -4.22
N LEU A 236 1.24 -10.68 -4.34
CA LEU A 236 -0.08 -10.12 -4.59
C LEU A 236 -0.56 -9.22 -3.44
N GLN A 237 -0.08 -9.44 -2.22
CA GLN A 237 -0.35 -8.55 -1.10
C GLN A 237 0.60 -7.34 -1.05
N MET A 238 1.89 -7.56 -1.32
CA MET A 238 2.94 -6.55 -1.19
C MET A 238 2.84 -5.46 -2.27
N LEU A 239 2.65 -5.85 -3.54
CA LEU A 239 2.80 -4.93 -4.67
C LEU A 239 1.67 -3.91 -4.85
N PRO A 240 0.37 -4.24 -4.69
CA PRO A 240 -0.71 -3.28 -4.98
C PRO A 240 -0.70 -2.01 -4.14
N GLY A 241 0.00 -2.00 -3.00
CA GLY A 241 0.17 -0.79 -2.17
C GLY A 241 1.38 0.06 -2.52
N SER A 242 2.10 -0.24 -3.62
CA SER A 242 3.36 0.43 -3.98
C SER A 242 3.15 1.45 -5.09
N ASP A 243 3.73 2.64 -4.94
CA ASP A 243 3.75 3.68 -5.97
C ASP A 243 4.87 3.46 -6.98
N VAL A 244 5.94 2.77 -6.58
CA VAL A 244 7.08 2.45 -7.44
C VAL A 244 7.79 1.18 -6.97
N VAL A 245 8.32 0.41 -7.92
CA VAL A 245 9.15 -0.77 -7.62
C VAL A 245 10.58 -0.50 -8.06
N VAL A 246 11.55 -0.71 -7.16
CA VAL A 246 12.98 -0.69 -7.48
C VAL A 246 13.48 -2.13 -7.61
N LEU A 247 14.08 -2.47 -8.77
CA LEU A 247 14.68 -3.79 -9.00
C LEU A 247 16.18 -3.77 -8.70
N ILE A 248 16.63 -4.73 -7.87
CA ILE A 248 18.03 -4.94 -7.51
C ILE A 248 18.41 -6.39 -7.80
N ALA A 249 19.33 -6.59 -8.75
CA ALA A 249 19.77 -7.90 -9.25
C ALA A 249 18.56 -8.79 -9.60
N GLY A 250 18.43 -9.94 -8.93
CA GLY A 250 17.20 -10.73 -8.91
C GLY A 250 17.16 -11.90 -9.89
N GLY A 251 16.50 -12.97 -9.45
CA GLY A 251 16.24 -14.19 -10.21
C GLY A 251 14.77 -14.31 -10.65
N PRO A 252 14.26 -15.54 -10.84
CA PRO A 252 12.88 -15.78 -11.30
C PRO A 252 11.80 -15.10 -10.44
N GLY A 253 12.00 -15.05 -9.11
CA GLY A 253 11.05 -14.41 -8.20
C GLY A 253 10.94 -12.90 -8.41
N THR A 254 12.06 -12.22 -8.61
CA THR A 254 12.10 -10.79 -8.95
C THR A 254 11.51 -10.53 -10.33
N ALA A 255 11.68 -11.47 -11.28
CA ALA A 255 11.06 -11.36 -12.60
C ALA A 255 9.53 -11.51 -12.56
N GLU A 256 9.00 -12.29 -11.62
CA GLU A 256 7.56 -12.33 -11.34
C GLU A 256 7.06 -11.03 -10.72
N GLU A 257 7.80 -10.46 -9.76
CA GLU A 257 7.48 -9.15 -9.15
C GLU A 257 7.45 -8.04 -10.20
N ALA A 258 8.43 -7.99 -11.10
CA ALA A 258 8.48 -7.02 -12.19
C ALA A 258 7.28 -7.15 -13.15
N ARG A 259 6.89 -8.38 -13.52
CA ARG A 259 5.71 -8.62 -14.36
C ARG A 259 4.41 -8.24 -13.66
N LEU A 260 4.29 -8.54 -12.37
CA LEU A 260 3.11 -8.20 -11.59
C LEU A 260 3.00 -6.66 -11.45
N ALA A 261 4.11 -5.97 -11.17
CA ALA A 261 4.16 -4.51 -11.14
C ALA A 261 3.68 -3.90 -12.48
N GLN A 262 4.18 -4.40 -13.61
CA GLN A 262 3.71 -3.99 -14.95
C GLN A 262 2.21 -4.20 -15.14
N SER A 263 1.67 -5.36 -14.73
CA SER A 263 0.22 -5.64 -14.83
C SER A 263 -0.64 -4.73 -13.95
N LEU A 264 -0.08 -4.28 -12.83
CA LEU A 264 -0.69 -3.32 -11.91
C LEU A 264 -0.43 -1.87 -12.32
N ARG A 265 0.28 -1.64 -13.44
CA ARG A 265 0.73 -0.32 -13.91
C ARG A 265 1.57 0.44 -12.89
N ILE A 266 2.26 -0.30 -12.02
CA ILE A 266 3.22 0.28 -11.07
C ILE A 266 4.54 0.48 -11.81
N PRO A 267 5.08 1.71 -11.83
CA PRO A 267 6.35 1.97 -12.47
C PRO A 267 7.51 1.18 -11.85
N VAL A 268 8.45 0.77 -12.70
CA VAL A 268 9.60 -0.06 -12.31
C VAL A 268 10.90 0.67 -12.62
N ILE A 269 11.77 0.84 -11.63
CA ILE A 269 13.10 1.44 -11.73
C ILE A 269 14.16 0.33 -11.61
N PRO A 270 14.75 -0.13 -12.73
CA PRO A 270 15.77 -1.18 -12.68
C PRO A 270 17.17 -0.62 -12.43
N LEU A 271 17.82 -1.01 -11.32
CA LEU A 271 19.26 -0.75 -11.12
C LEU A 271 20.09 -1.68 -12.02
N THR A 272 20.14 -1.40 -13.32
CA THR A 272 20.68 -2.34 -14.32
C THR A 272 22.14 -2.74 -14.11
N PHE A 273 22.94 -1.91 -13.43
CA PHE A 273 24.32 -2.25 -13.06
C PHE A 273 24.41 -3.49 -12.15
N THR A 274 23.35 -3.79 -11.39
CA THR A 274 23.29 -4.93 -10.45
C THR A 274 23.05 -6.28 -11.14
N GLY A 275 22.84 -6.30 -12.47
CA GLY A 275 22.69 -7.54 -13.24
C GLY A 275 21.31 -8.20 -13.09
N GLY A 276 21.26 -9.51 -13.39
CA GLY A 276 20.08 -10.35 -13.19
C GLY A 276 18.81 -9.83 -13.87
N THR A 277 17.71 -9.87 -13.13
CA THR A 277 16.40 -9.40 -13.61
C THR A 277 16.36 -7.90 -13.80
N ALA A 278 17.00 -7.11 -12.93
CA ALA A 278 17.08 -5.65 -13.07
C ALA A 278 17.69 -5.28 -14.44
N ARG A 279 18.82 -5.89 -14.82
CA ARG A 279 19.45 -5.66 -16.13
C ARG A 279 18.53 -6.03 -17.30
N ARG A 280 18.00 -7.26 -17.30
CA ARG A 280 17.10 -7.73 -18.37
C ARG A 280 15.88 -6.82 -18.55
N HIS A 281 15.31 -6.35 -17.44
CA HIS A 281 14.17 -5.44 -17.48
C HIS A 281 14.54 -4.10 -18.12
N GLY A 282 15.66 -3.50 -17.70
CA GLY A 282 16.12 -2.23 -18.28
C GLY A 282 16.58 -2.35 -19.75
N GLU A 283 17.12 -3.49 -20.17
CA GLU A 283 17.43 -3.78 -21.58
C GLU A 283 16.16 -3.91 -22.41
N ALA A 284 15.15 -4.63 -21.91
CA ALA A 284 13.85 -4.76 -22.58
C ALA A 284 13.14 -3.40 -22.73
N MET A 285 13.20 -2.55 -21.69
CA MET A 285 12.67 -1.19 -21.75
C MET A 285 13.38 -0.34 -22.82
N ARG A 286 14.72 -0.40 -22.89
CA ARG A 286 15.51 0.30 -23.91
C ARG A 286 15.20 -0.21 -25.32
N ALA A 287 15.15 -1.53 -25.50
CA ALA A 287 14.85 -2.15 -26.79
C ALA A 287 13.44 -1.80 -27.30
N ALA A 288 12.48 -1.61 -26.41
CA ALA A 288 11.12 -1.18 -26.77
C ALA A 288 11.06 0.29 -27.26
N GLY A 289 12.13 1.08 -27.10
CA GLY A 289 12.17 2.49 -27.47
C GLY A 289 11.17 3.36 -26.71
N ARG A 290 10.57 2.84 -25.64
CA ARG A 290 9.57 3.55 -24.84
C ARG A 290 10.28 4.37 -23.78
N PRO A 291 9.98 5.67 -23.63
CA PRO A 291 10.46 6.41 -22.49
C PRO A 291 9.94 5.74 -21.21
N LEU A 292 10.77 5.71 -20.17
CA LEU A 292 10.28 5.33 -18.85
C LEU A 292 9.25 6.38 -18.44
N VAL A 293 8.04 5.93 -18.15
CA VAL A 293 6.93 6.78 -17.70
C VAL A 293 6.71 6.48 -16.22
N LEU A 294 6.85 7.50 -15.38
CA LEU A 294 6.64 7.44 -13.93
C LEU A 294 5.44 8.34 -13.61
N GLY A 295 4.37 7.76 -13.05
CA GLY A 295 3.15 8.52 -12.73
C GLY A 295 2.52 9.21 -13.94
N GLY A 296 2.57 8.61 -15.14
CA GLY A 296 2.06 9.23 -16.36
C GLY A 296 3.00 10.26 -17.03
N HIS A 297 4.14 10.58 -16.42
CA HIS A 297 5.11 11.53 -16.95
C HIS A 297 6.37 10.85 -17.51
N PRO A 298 6.86 11.24 -18.71
CA PRO A 298 8.14 10.77 -19.20
C PRO A 298 9.27 11.27 -18.29
N VAL A 299 10.20 10.38 -17.96
CA VAL A 299 11.37 10.75 -17.16
C VAL A 299 12.53 11.21 -18.03
N ASP A 300 13.47 11.88 -17.39
CA ASP A 300 14.75 12.27 -17.99
C ASP A 300 15.53 11.02 -18.50
N PRO A 301 15.78 10.92 -19.83
CA PRO A 301 16.58 9.84 -20.40
C PRO A 301 17.99 9.75 -19.81
N MET A 302 18.57 10.86 -19.35
CA MET A 302 19.90 10.87 -18.72
C MET A 302 19.89 10.10 -17.40
N LEU A 303 18.85 10.26 -16.57
CA LEU A 303 18.69 9.49 -15.34
C LEU A 303 18.54 7.99 -15.65
N VAL A 304 17.80 7.64 -16.71
CA VAL A 304 17.65 6.23 -17.14
C VAL A 304 18.98 5.65 -17.57
N ALA A 305 19.81 6.39 -18.30
CA ALA A 305 21.14 5.95 -18.70
C ALA A 305 22.06 5.74 -17.49
N GLN A 306 21.96 6.60 -16.47
CA GLN A 306 22.75 6.50 -15.24
C GLN A 306 22.41 5.28 -14.38
N LEU A 307 21.22 4.66 -14.53
CA LEU A 307 20.87 3.40 -13.85
C LEU A 307 21.82 2.22 -14.21
N GLY A 308 22.60 2.35 -15.29
CA GLY A 308 23.65 1.40 -15.67
C GLY A 308 25.01 1.63 -15.00
N GLN A 309 25.18 2.73 -14.26
CA GLN A 309 26.46 3.15 -13.70
C GLN A 309 26.58 2.73 -12.24
N GLY A 310 27.29 1.63 -11.98
CA GLY A 310 27.51 1.12 -10.62
C GLY A 310 28.63 1.81 -9.85
N HIS A 311 29.55 2.51 -10.54
CA HIS A 311 30.71 3.15 -9.92
C HIS A 311 30.31 4.50 -9.32
N GLY A 312 30.81 4.80 -8.11
CA GLY A 312 30.59 6.10 -7.45
C GLY A 312 29.14 6.38 -7.01
N GLY A 313 28.26 5.38 -7.03
CA GLY A 313 26.87 5.52 -6.58
C GLY A 313 25.95 6.25 -7.57
N ALA A 314 26.41 6.58 -8.79
CA ALA A 314 25.62 7.31 -9.79
C ALA A 314 24.27 6.65 -10.10
N GLY A 315 24.24 5.32 -10.27
CA GLY A 315 22.99 4.58 -10.50
C GLY A 315 22.02 4.61 -9.31
N VAL A 316 22.53 4.68 -8.07
CA VAL A 316 21.69 4.85 -6.88
C VAL A 316 21.11 6.26 -6.82
N GLN A 317 21.93 7.28 -7.09
CA GLN A 317 21.47 8.68 -7.14
C GLN A 317 20.42 8.90 -8.23
N ALA A 318 20.61 8.31 -9.40
CA ALA A 318 19.63 8.35 -10.48
C ALA A 318 18.31 7.70 -10.06
N ALA A 319 18.35 6.55 -9.37
CA ALA A 319 17.14 5.93 -8.85
C ALA A 319 16.42 6.80 -7.82
N LEU A 320 17.14 7.43 -6.89
CA LEU A 320 16.55 8.37 -5.91
C LEU A 320 15.91 9.59 -6.59
N ALA A 321 16.56 10.14 -7.63
CA ALA A 321 16.01 11.24 -8.42
C ALA A 321 14.72 10.83 -9.15
N LEU A 322 14.69 9.63 -9.74
CA LEU A 322 13.49 9.08 -10.38
C LEU A 322 12.37 8.82 -9.38
N ILE A 323 12.67 8.30 -8.20
CA ILE A 323 11.68 8.13 -7.11
C ILE A 323 11.12 9.49 -6.70
N ARG A 324 11.96 10.52 -6.57
CA ARG A 324 11.50 11.88 -6.27
C ARG A 324 10.56 12.44 -7.36
N GLN A 325 10.84 12.14 -8.63
CA GLN A 325 9.93 12.49 -9.72
C GLN A 325 8.57 11.77 -9.59
N VAL A 326 8.55 10.48 -9.21
CA VAL A 326 7.30 9.74 -8.93
C VAL A 326 6.53 10.41 -7.80
N ILE A 327 7.20 10.71 -6.68
CA ILE A 327 6.57 11.36 -5.52
C ILE A 327 5.91 12.68 -5.94
N PHE A 328 6.64 13.50 -6.71
CA PHE A 328 6.13 14.79 -7.16
C PHE A 328 4.99 14.64 -8.17
N ALA A 329 5.12 13.75 -9.15
CA ALA A 329 4.06 13.44 -10.12
C ALA A 329 2.80 12.94 -9.44
N SER A 330 2.94 11.97 -8.53
CA SER A 330 1.83 11.44 -7.73
C SER A 330 1.19 12.54 -6.88
N ALA A 331 1.96 13.46 -6.31
CA ALA A 331 1.41 14.61 -5.61
C ALA A 331 0.63 15.52 -6.59
N VAL A 332 1.21 15.90 -7.73
CA VAL A 332 0.54 16.76 -8.72
C VAL A 332 -0.74 16.13 -9.25
N ASP A 333 -0.75 14.83 -9.54
CA ASP A 333 -1.96 14.11 -9.97
C ASP A 333 -3.00 13.98 -8.84
N ARG A 334 -2.56 13.88 -7.57
CA ARG A 334 -3.45 13.98 -6.41
C ARG A 334 -4.08 15.36 -6.29
N TYR A 335 -3.37 16.43 -6.67
CA TYR A 335 -3.81 17.83 -6.53
C TYR A 335 -4.39 18.46 -7.81
N ARG A 336 -4.34 17.78 -8.97
CA ARG A 336 -4.99 18.26 -10.21
C ARG A 336 -6.50 18.02 -10.12
N MET A 337 -7.23 19.08 -9.83
CA MET A 337 -8.69 19.13 -9.91
C MET A 337 -9.13 18.79 -11.34
N PRO A 338 -10.02 17.80 -11.55
CA PRO A 338 -10.58 17.55 -12.87
C PRO A 338 -11.54 18.69 -13.23
N GLY A 339 -11.06 19.72 -13.93
CA GLY A 339 -11.89 20.82 -14.41
C GLY A 339 -11.25 22.21 -14.50
N ALA A 340 -9.94 22.34 -14.25
CA ALA A 340 -9.19 23.56 -14.59
C ALA A 340 -8.59 23.46 -16.01
#